data_AF-A0A6I4VVV7-F1
#
_entry.id   AF-A0A6I4VVV7-F1
#
_cell.length_a   1.000
_cell.length_b   1.000
_cell.length_c   1.000
_cell.angle_alpha   90.00
_cell.angle_beta   90.00
_cell.angle_gamma   90.00
#
_symmetry.space_group_name_H-M   'P 1'
#
loop_
_entity.id
_entity.type
_entity.pdbx_description
1 polymer ?
#
loop_
_entity_poly.entity_id
_entity_poly.type
_entity_poly.pdbx_seq_one_letter_code
_entity_poly.pdbx_strand_id
1 'polypeptide(L)'
;MSNWKLGIPEVVWPENEAHVHYAGNYGALRSHEQVRIVIEPEGNPFKWEKSIIRCTGMYVSLSHYVSDREEQYVSFTLHAGQTFSLKEGDTFFQIITNGKEDQFDFFCRHKVFVPGREKLKSLVKQIESEHIC
;
A
#
# COMPACT_ATOMS: atom_id res chain seq x y z
N MET A 1 -1.91 1.11 22.96
CA MET A 1 -1.77 1.71 21.62
C MET A 1 -1.86 0.58 20.61
N SER A 2 -2.57 0.76 19.49
CA SER A 2 -2.59 -0.24 18.42
C SER A 2 -1.22 -0.27 17.74
N ASN A 3 -0.52 -1.40 17.82
CA ASN A 3 0.79 -1.54 17.19
C ASN A 3 0.58 -1.99 15.74
N TRP A 4 0.86 -1.10 14.79
CA TRP A 4 0.85 -1.39 13.36
C TRP A 4 2.08 -2.20 13.00
N LYS A 5 1.87 -3.43 12.54
CA LYS A 5 2.97 -4.36 12.21
C LYS A 5 2.99 -4.66 10.72
N LEU A 6 4.20 -4.74 10.16
CA LEU A 6 4.43 -5.31 8.84
C LEU A 6 4.49 -6.83 8.98
N GLY A 7 3.55 -7.52 8.32
CA GLY A 7 3.53 -8.97 8.20
C GLY A 7 4.65 -9.48 7.28
N ILE A 8 4.87 -10.80 7.32
CA ILE A 8 5.77 -11.47 6.39
C ILE A 8 5.16 -11.37 4.99
N PRO A 9 5.93 -10.98 3.97
CA PRO A 9 5.43 -10.99 2.60
C PRO A 9 5.12 -12.42 2.17
N GLU A 10 3.90 -12.62 1.70
CA GLU A 10 3.48 -13.81 0.97
C GLU A 10 3.82 -13.59 -0.50
N VAL A 11 4.72 -14.40 -1.04
CA VAL A 11 5.01 -14.41 -2.48
C VAL A 11 3.88 -15.19 -3.15
N VAL A 12 2.97 -14.49 -3.82
CA VAL A 12 1.92 -15.13 -4.61
C VAL A 12 2.48 -15.35 -6.02
N TRP A 13 2.87 -16.59 -6.31
CA TRP A 13 3.22 -17.02 -7.67
C TRP A 13 1.94 -17.26 -8.48
N PRO A 14 1.81 -16.74 -9.70
CA PRO A 14 0.97 -17.36 -10.70
C PRO A 14 1.81 -18.28 -11.59
N GLU A 15 1.16 -19.27 -12.18
CA GLU A 15 1.67 -20.17 -13.23
C GLU A 15 2.05 -19.42 -14.54
N ASN A 16 2.26 -18.10 -14.50
CA ASN A 16 2.64 -17.23 -15.61
C ASN A 16 3.75 -16.25 -15.17
N GLU A 17 4.96 -16.48 -15.67
CA GLU A 17 6.26 -15.90 -15.26
C GLU A 17 6.47 -14.40 -15.55
N ALA A 18 5.50 -13.50 -15.33
CA ALA A 18 5.69 -12.07 -15.64
C ALA A 18 5.51 -11.09 -14.46
N HIS A 19 4.89 -11.49 -13.35
CA HIS A 19 4.53 -10.54 -12.30
C HIS A 19 4.75 -11.15 -10.91
N VAL A 20 5.73 -10.62 -10.16
CA VAL A 20 5.87 -10.97 -8.76
C VAL A 20 4.87 -10.13 -7.97
N HIS A 21 3.78 -10.75 -7.54
CA HIS A 21 2.81 -10.12 -6.65
C HIS A 21 3.26 -10.36 -5.21
N TYR A 22 3.68 -9.28 -4.54
CA TYR A 22 4.01 -9.35 -3.11
C TYR A 22 2.80 -8.93 -2.30
N ALA A 23 2.19 -9.85 -1.55
CA ALA A 23 1.10 -9.55 -0.63
C ALA A 23 1.61 -9.54 0.81
N GLY A 24 1.40 -8.46 1.56
CA GLY A 24 1.70 -8.42 2.99
C GLY A 24 0.54 -7.83 3.77
N ASN A 25 0.41 -8.22 5.04
CA ASN A 25 -0.57 -7.65 5.95
C ASN A 25 0.06 -6.50 6.74
N TYR A 26 -0.66 -5.39 6.85
CA TYR A 26 -0.30 -4.19 7.57
C TYR A 26 -1.48 -3.73 8.42
N GLY A 27 -1.36 -3.66 9.74
CA GLY A 27 -2.56 -3.35 10.50
C GLY A 27 -2.36 -3.25 12.00
N ALA A 28 -3.30 -2.58 12.66
CA ALA A 28 -3.45 -2.62 14.10
C ALA A 28 -3.62 -4.08 14.57
N LEU A 29 -2.89 -4.50 15.60
CA LEU A 29 -3.15 -5.74 16.35
C LEU A 29 -4.49 -5.73 17.13
N ARG A 30 -5.59 -5.26 16.52
CA ARG A 30 -6.94 -5.65 16.93
C ARG A 30 -7.32 -6.82 16.04
N SER A 31 -7.97 -7.85 16.58
CA SER A 31 -8.15 -9.14 15.93
C SER A 31 -8.92 -9.13 14.60
N HIS A 32 -9.48 -7.99 14.17
CA HIS A 32 -10.45 -7.92 13.07
C HIS A 32 -10.19 -6.83 12.02
N GLU A 33 -9.10 -6.05 12.09
CA GLU A 33 -8.79 -4.97 11.12
C GLU A 33 -7.40 -5.21 10.49
N GLN A 34 -7.33 -5.34 9.16
CA GLN A 34 -6.06 -5.54 8.44
C GLN A 34 -6.04 -4.76 7.12
N VAL A 35 -4.93 -4.09 6.80
CA VAL A 35 -4.64 -3.53 5.48
C VAL A 35 -3.75 -4.50 4.72
N ARG A 36 -4.23 -5.11 3.65
CA ARG A 36 -3.42 -5.89 2.73
C ARG A 36 -2.76 -4.96 1.72
N ILE A 37 -1.47 -5.17 1.48
CA ILE A 37 -0.67 -4.39 0.54
C ILE A 37 -0.17 -5.34 -0.53
N VAL A 38 -0.46 -5.02 -1.80
CA VAL A 38 0.03 -5.74 -2.96
C VAL A 38 0.90 -4.80 -3.81
N ILE A 39 2.10 -5.24 -4.18
CA ILE A 39 3.05 -4.46 -4.99
C ILE A 39 3.50 -5.30 -6.18
N GLU A 40 3.50 -4.69 -7.36
CA GLU A 40 4.06 -5.26 -8.60
C GLU A 40 5.25 -4.39 -9.07
N PRO A 41 6.49 -4.81 -8.76
CA PRO A 41 7.68 -4.06 -9.14
C PRO A 41 7.99 -4.22 -10.64
N GLU A 42 8.46 -3.15 -11.28
CA GLU A 42 9.02 -3.21 -12.63
C GLU A 42 10.55 -3.31 -12.55
N GLY A 43 11.11 -4.46 -12.92
CA GLY A 43 12.51 -4.61 -13.34
C GLY A 43 13.62 -4.18 -12.35
N ASN A 44 13.34 -3.96 -11.06
CA ASN A 44 14.30 -3.43 -10.07
C ASN A 44 14.28 -4.18 -8.71
N PRO A 45 15.33 -4.07 -7.88
CA PRO A 45 15.38 -4.73 -6.57
C PRO A 45 14.40 -4.07 -5.61
N PHE A 46 13.33 -4.79 -5.33
CA PHE A 46 12.42 -4.54 -4.23
C PHE A 46 13.11 -4.82 -2.88
N LYS A 47 12.92 -3.97 -1.86
CA LYS A 47 13.44 -4.21 -0.51
C LYS A 47 12.32 -4.28 0.51
N TRP A 48 11.99 -5.51 0.94
CA TRP A 48 11.16 -5.78 2.12
C TRP A 48 12.09 -6.02 3.31
N GLU A 49 12.23 -5.03 4.17
CA GLU A 49 12.92 -5.21 5.44
C GLU A 49 11.89 -5.47 6.55
N LYS A 50 12.37 -6.00 7.68
CA LYS A 50 11.53 -6.30 8.85
C LYS A 50 10.67 -5.11 9.31
N SER A 51 11.11 -3.88 9.05
CA SER A 51 10.47 -2.66 9.52
C SER A 51 10.14 -1.64 8.42
N ILE A 52 10.40 -1.92 7.15
CA ILE A 52 10.10 -0.99 6.06
C ILE A 52 9.89 -1.68 4.71
N ILE A 53 8.89 -1.23 3.97
CA ILE A 53 8.66 -1.50 2.55
C ILE A 53 9.15 -0.27 1.78
N ARG A 54 10.06 -0.48 0.83
CA ARG A 54 10.41 0.53 -0.18
C ARG A 54 10.45 -0.10 -1.56
N CYS A 55 9.65 0.44 -2.47
CA CYS A 55 9.61 -0.03 -3.85
C CYS A 55 9.54 1.14 -4.84
N THR A 56 10.37 1.05 -5.86
CA THR A 56 10.19 1.78 -7.11
C THR A 56 9.53 0.76 -8.04
N GLY A 57 8.20 0.78 -8.11
CA GLY A 57 7.39 -0.17 -8.87
C GLY A 57 6.34 0.55 -9.69
N MET A 58 5.73 -0.14 -10.66
CA MET A 58 4.66 0.48 -11.45
C MET A 58 3.35 0.45 -10.69
N TYR A 59 2.97 -0.64 -10.03
CA TYR A 59 1.63 -0.79 -9.47
C TYR A 59 1.64 -1.08 -7.96
N VAL A 60 0.76 -0.40 -7.24
CA VAL A 60 0.52 -0.56 -5.80
C VAL A 60 -0.98 -0.71 -5.58
N SER A 61 -1.39 -1.74 -4.85
CA SER A 61 -2.76 -1.96 -4.42
C SER A 61 -2.81 -2.07 -2.91
N LEU A 62 -3.75 -1.35 -2.31
CA LEU A 62 -4.00 -1.33 -0.88
C LEU A 62 -5.46 -1.75 -0.66
N SER A 63 -5.69 -2.79 0.12
CA SER A 63 -7.02 -3.24 0.52
C SER A 63 -7.14 -3.18 2.03
N HIS A 64 -8.29 -2.83 2.55
CA HIS A 64 -8.63 -2.86 3.97
C HIS A 64 -9.77 -3.85 4.20
N TYR A 65 -9.46 -4.87 4.99
CA TYR A 65 -10.37 -5.92 5.39
C TYR A 65 -10.77 -5.74 6.85
N VAL A 66 -12.08 -5.67 7.08
CA VAL A 66 -12.68 -5.79 8.41
C VAL A 66 -13.62 -6.98 8.38
N SER A 67 -13.49 -7.93 9.31
CA SER A 67 -14.15 -9.24 9.25
C SER A 67 -15.66 -9.20 8.97
N ASP A 68 -16.32 -8.10 9.33
CA ASP A 68 -17.78 -7.94 9.25
C ASP A 68 -18.20 -6.76 8.34
N ARG A 69 -17.31 -6.25 7.49
CA ARG A 69 -17.62 -5.13 6.56
C ARG A 69 -17.12 -5.41 5.15
N GLU A 70 -17.69 -4.67 4.21
CA GLU A 70 -17.25 -4.65 2.83
C GLU A 70 -15.78 -4.21 2.73
N GLU A 71 -15.00 -4.92 1.91
CA GLU A 71 -13.59 -4.60 1.65
C GLU A 71 -13.47 -3.24 0.97
N GLN A 72 -12.67 -2.34 1.54
CA GLN A 72 -12.33 -1.07 0.89
C GLN A 72 -10.97 -1.21 0.21
N TYR A 73 -10.82 -0.74 -1.02
CA TYR A 73 -9.54 -0.87 -1.72
C TYR A 73 -9.25 0.34 -2.62
N VAL A 74 -7.96 0.52 -2.91
CA VAL A 74 -7.46 1.45 -3.92
C VAL A 74 -6.22 0.85 -4.56
N SER A 75 -6.15 0.92 -5.88
CA SER A 75 -4.94 0.57 -6.61
C SER A 75 -4.54 1.65 -7.60
N PHE A 76 -3.24 1.85 -7.75
CA PHE A 76 -2.68 2.96 -8.49
C PHE A 76 -1.32 2.64 -9.08
N THR A 77 -1.01 3.34 -10.16
CA THR A 77 0.24 3.23 -10.89
C THR A 77 1.14 4.42 -10.58
N LEU A 78 2.37 4.19 -10.13
CA LEU A 78 3.37 5.25 -9.90
C LEU A 78 3.96 5.76 -11.22
N HIS A 79 4.40 7.02 -11.25
CA HIS A 79 5.25 7.54 -12.32
C HIS A 79 6.67 6.96 -12.24
N ALA A 80 7.38 6.95 -13.37
CA ALA A 80 8.80 6.64 -13.40
C ALA A 80 9.59 7.55 -12.42
N GLY A 81 10.41 6.93 -11.57
CA GLY A 81 11.21 7.63 -10.56
C GLY A 81 10.46 7.94 -9.25
N GLN A 82 9.18 7.56 -9.12
CA GLN A 82 8.48 7.59 -7.84
C GLN A 82 8.74 6.32 -7.03
N THR A 83 8.81 6.48 -5.71
CA THR A 83 9.01 5.37 -4.77
C THR A 83 7.87 5.36 -3.76
N PHE A 84 7.22 4.21 -3.60
CA PHE A 84 6.31 3.97 -2.48
C PHE A 84 7.12 3.54 -1.25
N SER A 85 6.78 4.10 -0.09
CA SER A 85 7.44 3.82 1.18
C SER A 85 6.41 3.64 2.29
N LEU A 86 6.59 2.60 3.09
CA LEU A 86 5.79 2.34 4.29
C LEU A 86 6.67 1.75 5.37
N LYS A 87 6.66 2.32 6.57
CA LYS A 87 7.44 1.85 7.70
C LYS A 87 6.56 1.26 8.79
N GLU A 88 7.05 0.23 9.47
CA GLU A 88 6.37 -0.36 10.62
C GLU A 88 6.07 0.70 11.69
N GLY A 89 4.83 0.68 12.18
CA GLY A 89 4.34 1.63 13.19
C GLY A 89 3.67 2.88 12.60
N ASP A 90 3.88 3.19 11.32
CA ASP A 90 3.29 4.37 10.70
C ASP A 90 1.79 4.19 10.42
N THR A 91 1.01 5.26 10.50
CA THR A 91 -0.44 5.18 10.17
C THR A 91 -0.74 5.68 8.77
N PHE A 92 0.31 5.78 7.95
CA PHE A 92 0.33 6.38 6.63
C PHE A 92 1.35 5.66 5.75
N PHE A 93 1.22 5.84 4.44
CA PHE A 93 2.28 5.56 3.47
C PHE A 93 2.78 6.87 2.85
N GLN A 94 3.90 6.79 2.15
CA GLN A 94 4.50 7.92 1.45
C GLN A 94 4.75 7.58 -0.02
N ILE A 95 4.63 8.60 -0.87
CA ILE A 95 5.13 8.58 -2.23
C ILE A 95 6.26 9.59 -2.32
N ILE A 96 7.44 9.13 -2.72
CA ILE A 96 8.66 9.92 -2.81
C ILE A 96 8.91 10.25 -4.27
N THR A 97 8.98 11.53 -4.62
CA THR A 97 9.27 12.02 -5.99
C THR A 97 10.45 12.96 -5.93
N ASN A 98 11.56 12.64 -6.59
CA ASN A 98 12.78 13.47 -6.60
C ASN A 98 13.25 13.89 -5.18
N GLY A 99 13.14 12.98 -4.20
CA GLY A 99 13.51 13.23 -2.80
C GLY A 99 12.47 13.99 -1.97
N LYS A 100 11.36 14.44 -2.57
CA LYS A 100 10.23 15.02 -1.84
C LYS A 100 9.27 13.92 -1.40
N GLU A 101 8.92 13.90 -0.12
CA GLU A 101 8.00 12.91 0.46
C GLU A 101 6.59 13.49 0.59
N ASP A 102 5.62 12.82 -0.03
CA ASP A 102 4.20 13.13 0.12
C ASP A 102 3.50 12.04 0.92
N GLN A 103 2.98 12.40 2.10
CA GLN A 103 2.30 11.50 3.02
C GLN A 103 0.81 11.33 2.69
N PHE A 104 0.32 10.10 2.88
CA PHE A 104 -1.08 9.67 2.74
C PHE A 104 -1.47 8.78 3.92
N ASP A 105 -2.33 9.27 4.81
CA ASP A 105 -2.84 8.47 5.92
C ASP A 105 -3.69 7.32 5.40
N PHE A 106 -3.63 6.14 6.02
CA PHE A 106 -4.52 5.03 5.65
C PHE A 106 -5.97 5.29 6.08
N PHE A 107 -6.18 6.03 7.18
CA PHE A 107 -7.49 6.28 7.76
C PHE A 107 -7.59 7.72 8.26
N CYS A 108 -8.68 8.42 7.94
CA CYS A 108 -8.97 9.72 8.55
C CYS A 108 -9.87 9.62 9.79
N ARG A 109 -10.19 10.78 10.40
CA ARG A 109 -11.05 10.89 11.59
C ARG A 109 -12.44 10.21 11.45
N HIS A 110 -12.89 9.95 10.23
CA HIS A 110 -14.15 9.25 9.94
C HIS A 110 -13.97 7.77 9.53
N LYS A 111 -12.77 7.21 9.68
CA LYS A 111 -12.39 5.84 9.26
C LYS A 111 -12.53 5.56 7.76
N VAL A 112 -12.59 6.59 6.93
CA VAL A 112 -12.52 6.42 5.47
C VAL A 112 -11.11 5.96 5.11
N PHE A 113 -11.01 4.87 4.36
CA PHE A 113 -9.75 4.34 3.87
C PHE A 113 -9.16 5.24 2.78
N VAL A 114 -7.89 5.63 2.96
CA VAL A 114 -7.08 6.53 2.14
C VAL A 114 -7.70 7.93 1.95
N PRO A 115 -7.72 8.78 3.00
CA PRO A 115 -7.94 10.22 2.83
C PRO A 115 -6.93 10.87 1.89
N GLY A 116 -7.41 11.82 1.09
CA GLY A 116 -6.57 12.54 0.14
C GLY A 116 -6.54 11.93 -1.26
N ARG A 117 -7.60 11.22 -1.67
CA ARG A 117 -7.81 10.71 -3.04
C ARG A 117 -7.44 11.72 -4.13
N GLU A 118 -7.90 12.97 -4.02
CA GLU A 118 -7.59 14.00 -5.02
C GLU A 118 -6.08 14.36 -5.04
N LYS A 119 -5.43 14.37 -3.87
CA LYS A 119 -3.97 14.52 -3.79
C LYS A 119 -3.28 13.31 -4.43
N LEU A 120 -3.76 12.10 -4.16
CA LEU A 120 -3.18 10.87 -4.69
C LEU A 120 -3.28 10.85 -6.21
N LYS A 121 -4.48 11.11 -6.77
CA LYS A 121 -4.72 11.27 -8.20
C LYS A 121 -3.81 12.30 -8.86
N SER A 122 -3.51 13.40 -8.18
CA SER A 122 -2.62 14.43 -8.73
C SER A 122 -1.15 14.04 -8.74
N LEU A 123 -0.77 13.01 -7.95
CA LEU A 123 0.62 12.62 -7.73
C LEU A 123 1.00 11.33 -8.47
N VAL A 124 0.07 10.38 -8.62
CA VAL A 124 0.32 9.09 -9.27
C VAL A 124 -0.11 9.15 -10.74
N LYS A 125 0.44 8.24 -11.56
CA LYS A 125 0.16 8.20 -13.00
C LYS A 125 -1.31 7.93 -13.27
N GLN A 126 -1.90 7.00 -12.53
CA GLN A 126 -3.27 6.56 -12.73
C GLN A 126 -3.81 5.87 -11.47
N ILE A 127 -5.10 6.06 -11.17
CA ILE A 127 -5.84 5.19 -10.25
C ILE A 127 -6.53 4.13 -11.12
N GLU A 128 -6.21 2.86 -10.91
CA GLU A 128 -6.70 1.75 -11.74
C GLU A 128 -8.04 1.22 -11.24
N SER A 129 -8.21 1.11 -9.92
CA SER A 129 -9.44 0.63 -9.30
C SER A 129 -9.59 1.19 -7.89
N GLU A 130 -10.82 1.43 -7.45
CA GLU A 130 -11.11 1.87 -6.09
C GLU A 130 -12.53 1.47 -5.67
N HIS A 131 -12.68 1.12 -4.40
CA HIS A 131 -13.97 0.96 -3.72
C HIS A 131 -13.85 1.53 -2.32
N ILE A 132 -14.53 2.64 -2.05
CA ILE A 132 -14.45 3.39 -0.80
C ILE A 132 -15.89 3.69 -0.36
N CYS A 133 -16.31 3.09 0.77
CA CYS A 133 -17.64 3.27 1.35
C CYS A 133 -17.67 4.40 2.39
#